data_AF-A0A1F5SIW7-F1
#
_entry.id   AF-A0A1F5SIW7-F1
#
_cell.length_a   1.000
_cell.length_b   1.000
_cell.length_c   1.000
_cell.angle_alpha   90.00
_cell.angle_beta   90.00
_cell.angle_gamma   90.00
#
_symmetry.space_group_name_H-M   'P 1'
#
loop_
_entity.id
_entity.type
_entity.pdbx_description
1 polymer ?
#
loop_
_entity_poly.entity_id
_entity_poly.type
_entity_poly.pdbx_seq_one_letter_code
_entity_poly.pdbx_strand_id
1 'polypeptide(L)'
;MNEEQQMTYREKLETARKRHPLYQKNITRFAETWPEWKENFAEAKTGSELIGLLHRGFDAYTEKWEERLERICFYLEVAYGYNDDFLFRRPLGINYPDEERRLAEETQIIARKAWAILCQKFFKESDNPECWRTLIDEPIIFDRIIWFFSETANIPRHNSENHHDIIALKFLAELSTLTWEGRWGTRTESKPRFAAKRPLFIKILDAIKRLDILRKYWHELSLDDLVSLEELALENGYYATLAQAATLGSQAAQTAIVLKAMIAEGDRRKKIEEAEAEIEEARQKLESLSK
;
A
#
# COMPACT_ATOMS: atom_id res chain seq x y z
N MET A 1 37.51 5.40 48.12
CA MET A 1 37.46 4.60 46.88
C MET A 1 36.09 3.93 46.87
N ASN A 2 35.20 4.30 45.96
CA ASN A 2 33.79 3.89 45.99
C ASN A 2 33.66 2.38 45.73
N GLU A 3 32.90 1.67 46.58
CA GLU A 3 32.66 0.21 46.49
C GLU A 3 32.08 -0.24 45.13
N GLU A 4 31.51 0.69 44.34
CA GLU A 4 31.03 0.42 42.99
C GLU A 4 32.13 0.06 41.97
N GLN A 5 33.40 0.39 42.24
CA GLN A 5 34.51 0.16 41.32
C GLN A 5 35.12 -1.25 41.38
N GLN A 6 34.70 -2.10 42.32
CA GLN A 6 35.27 -3.45 42.51
C GLN A 6 34.31 -4.62 42.23
N MET A 7 33.06 -4.36 41.85
CA MET A 7 32.16 -5.46 41.46
C MET A 7 32.57 -6.05 40.10
N THR A 8 32.73 -7.38 40.09
CA THR A 8 32.89 -8.17 38.87
C THR A 8 31.63 -8.07 38.00
N TYR A 9 31.76 -8.32 36.69
CA TYR A 9 30.62 -8.30 35.76
C TYR A 9 29.49 -9.24 36.22
N ARG A 10 29.83 -10.40 36.80
CA ARG A 10 28.86 -11.35 37.37
C ARG A 10 28.05 -10.74 38.51
N GLU A 11 28.70 -10.07 39.47
CA GLU A 11 28.02 -9.47 40.62
C GLU A 11 27.13 -8.30 40.20
N LYS A 12 27.55 -7.50 39.21
CA LYS A 12 26.71 -6.44 38.61
C LYS A 12 25.46 -7.04 37.95
N LEU A 13 25.63 -8.13 37.21
CA LEU A 13 24.54 -8.80 36.50
C LEU A 13 23.54 -9.46 37.47
N GLU A 14 24.05 -10.04 38.56
CA GLU A 14 23.24 -10.70 39.58
C GLU A 14 22.45 -9.68 40.42
N THR A 15 23.07 -8.55 40.75
CA THR A 15 22.41 -7.43 41.43
C THR A 15 21.33 -6.81 40.53
N ALA A 16 21.61 -6.65 39.23
CA ALA A 16 20.62 -6.18 38.25
C ALA A 16 19.44 -7.16 38.14
N ARG A 17 19.68 -8.47 38.06
CA ARG A 17 18.63 -9.50 38.04
C ARG A 17 17.76 -9.48 39.29
N LYS A 18 18.35 -9.33 40.48
CA LYS A 18 17.59 -9.28 41.75
C LYS A 18 16.73 -8.03 41.87
N ARG A 19 17.18 -6.88 41.34
CA ARG A 19 16.44 -5.60 41.44
C ARG A 19 15.42 -5.39 40.33
N HIS A 20 15.62 -6.00 39.17
CA HIS A 20 14.82 -5.70 37.99
C HIS A 20 13.48 -6.46 38.01
N PRO A 21 12.32 -5.76 38.00
CA PRO A 21 11.00 -6.36 38.22
C PRO A 21 10.63 -7.52 37.28
N LEU A 22 11.18 -7.56 36.06
CA LEU A 22 10.91 -8.63 35.10
C LEU A 22 11.67 -9.93 35.38
N TYR A 23 12.83 -9.89 36.04
CA TYR A 23 13.59 -11.10 36.41
C TYR A 23 13.02 -11.79 37.65
N GLN A 24 12.15 -11.10 38.38
CA GLN A 24 11.37 -11.67 39.48
C GLN A 24 10.08 -12.34 39.00
N LYS A 25 9.70 -12.15 37.73
CA LYS A 25 8.53 -12.79 37.13
C LYS A 25 8.95 -14.05 36.37
N ASN A 26 8.12 -15.10 36.46
CA ASN A 26 8.26 -16.26 35.59
C ASN A 26 7.69 -15.93 34.21
N ILE A 27 8.51 -15.27 33.38
CA ILE A 27 8.14 -14.90 32.02
C ILE A 27 8.39 -16.12 31.12
N THR A 28 7.33 -16.83 30.78
CA THR A 28 7.37 -17.84 29.72
C THR A 28 7.35 -17.14 28.36
N ARG A 29 8.06 -17.72 27.38
CA ARG A 29 7.97 -17.25 25.99
C ARG A 29 6.53 -17.42 25.53
N PHE A 30 6.02 -16.44 24.80
CA PHE A 30 4.72 -16.54 24.14
C PHE A 30 4.77 -17.72 23.17
N ALA A 31 4.04 -18.79 23.47
CA ALA A 31 4.04 -20.05 22.73
C ALA A 31 2.68 -20.30 22.07
N GLU A 32 2.00 -19.22 21.68
CA GLU A 32 0.69 -19.29 21.04
C GLU A 32 0.87 -19.53 19.54
N THR A 33 0.18 -20.54 19.03
CA THR A 33 0.04 -20.80 17.60
C THR A 33 -0.99 -19.85 16.98
N TRP A 34 -0.91 -19.61 15.66
CA TRP A 34 -1.89 -18.76 14.97
C TRP A 34 -3.36 -19.20 15.16
N PRO A 35 -3.70 -20.51 15.12
CA PRO A 35 -5.05 -20.96 15.47
C PRO A 35 -5.49 -20.60 16.89
N GLU A 36 -4.64 -20.83 17.90
CA GLU A 36 -4.93 -20.47 19.30
C GLU A 36 -5.11 -18.94 19.45
N TRP A 37 -4.28 -18.15 18.76
CA TRP A 37 -4.42 -16.69 18.74
C TRP A 37 -5.78 -16.26 18.18
N LYS A 38 -6.26 -16.89 17.10
CA LYS A 38 -7.57 -16.59 16.52
C LYS A 38 -8.72 -16.94 17.47
N GLU A 39 -8.61 -18.06 18.18
CA GLU A 39 -9.60 -18.44 19.20
C GLU A 39 -9.64 -17.38 20.31
N ASN A 40 -8.49 -16.99 20.84
CA ASN A 40 -8.40 -15.94 21.86
C ASN A 40 -8.89 -14.57 21.35
N PHE A 41 -8.67 -14.25 20.08
CA PHE A 41 -9.21 -13.04 19.45
C PHE A 41 -10.73 -13.06 19.34
N ALA A 42 -11.32 -14.21 18.98
CA ALA A 42 -12.76 -14.38 18.89
C ALA A 42 -13.45 -14.33 20.27
N GLU A 43 -12.77 -14.78 21.33
CA GLU A 43 -13.30 -14.78 22.69
C GLU A 43 -13.11 -13.46 23.45
N ALA A 44 -12.24 -12.56 22.95
CA ALA A 44 -11.97 -11.26 23.57
C ALA A 44 -13.22 -10.38 23.61
N LYS A 45 -13.44 -9.71 24.75
CA LYS A 45 -14.68 -8.97 25.02
C LYS A 45 -14.50 -7.46 25.06
N THR A 46 -13.25 -7.00 25.19
CA THR A 46 -12.93 -5.59 25.35
C THR A 46 -11.98 -5.10 24.26
N GLY A 47 -12.08 -3.82 23.90
CA GLY A 47 -11.15 -3.21 22.94
C GLY A 47 -9.69 -3.28 23.39
N SER A 48 -9.43 -3.21 24.70
CA SER A 48 -8.08 -3.37 25.27
C SER A 48 -7.51 -4.77 25.07
N GLU A 49 -8.31 -5.82 25.24
CA GLU A 49 -7.89 -7.20 24.95
C GLU A 49 -7.58 -7.36 23.46
N LEU A 50 -8.47 -6.88 22.58
CA LEU A 50 -8.28 -6.92 21.13
C LEU A 50 -7.00 -6.19 20.69
N ILE A 51 -6.73 -5.00 21.22
CA ILE A 51 -5.50 -4.24 20.96
C ILE A 51 -4.26 -5.02 21.42
N GLY A 52 -4.32 -5.64 22.61
CA GLY A 52 -3.25 -6.46 23.16
C GLY A 52 -2.96 -7.69 22.31
N LEU A 53 -4.01 -8.35 21.81
CA LEU A 53 -3.90 -9.50 20.91
C LEU A 53 -3.34 -9.06 19.55
N LEU A 54 -3.85 -7.99 18.93
CA LEU A 54 -3.30 -7.43 17.70
C LEU A 54 -1.80 -7.14 17.85
N HIS A 55 -1.36 -6.57 18.97
CA HIS A 55 0.06 -6.27 19.15
C HIS A 55 0.95 -7.52 19.05
N ARG A 56 0.43 -8.70 19.40
CA ARG A 56 1.18 -9.97 19.43
C ARG A 56 0.87 -10.92 18.28
N GLY A 57 -0.23 -10.74 17.55
CA GLY A 57 -0.67 -11.72 16.55
C GLY A 57 0.28 -11.92 15.38
N PHE A 58 1.01 -10.86 14.97
CA PHE A 58 2.09 -10.99 13.98
C PHE A 58 3.28 -11.83 14.46
N ASP A 59 3.44 -11.99 15.77
CA ASP A 59 4.50 -12.78 16.38
C ASP A 59 4.01 -14.19 16.81
N ALA A 60 2.73 -14.51 16.60
CA ALA A 60 2.17 -15.85 16.82
C ALA A 60 2.82 -16.87 15.87
N TYR A 61 3.08 -18.07 16.38
CA TYR A 61 3.74 -19.12 15.60
C TYR A 61 2.81 -19.66 14.52
N THR A 62 3.26 -19.64 13.27
CA THR A 62 2.58 -20.26 12.12
C THR A 62 3.34 -21.51 11.71
N GLU A 63 2.67 -22.66 11.76
CA GLU A 63 3.25 -23.92 11.31
C GLU A 63 3.18 -24.03 9.78
N LYS A 64 2.08 -23.53 9.19
CA LYS A 64 1.79 -23.65 7.77
C LYS A 64 2.03 -22.35 7.02
N TRP A 65 2.33 -22.46 5.73
CA TRP A 65 2.50 -21.29 4.86
C TRP A 65 1.18 -20.49 4.74
N GLU A 66 0.06 -21.20 4.63
CA GLU A 66 -1.27 -20.64 4.48
C GLU A 66 -1.66 -19.77 5.68
N GLU A 67 -1.24 -20.13 6.89
CA GLU A 67 -1.49 -19.37 8.12
C GLU A 67 -0.79 -18.00 8.09
N ARG A 68 0.39 -17.92 7.46
CA ARG A 68 1.11 -16.64 7.28
C ARG A 68 0.34 -15.71 6.34
N LEU A 69 -0.21 -16.26 5.27
CA LEU A 69 -1.01 -15.50 4.32
C LEU A 69 -2.34 -15.06 4.95
N GLU A 70 -3.02 -15.98 5.65
CA GLU A 70 -4.26 -15.72 6.38
C GLU A 70 -4.07 -14.59 7.40
N ARG A 71 -2.96 -14.59 8.13
CA ARG A 71 -2.64 -13.53 9.08
C ARG A 71 -2.61 -12.15 8.44
N ILE A 72 -1.96 -11.99 7.30
CA ILE A 72 -1.92 -10.69 6.62
C ILE A 72 -3.32 -10.28 6.18
N CYS A 73 -4.09 -11.22 5.61
CA CYS A 73 -5.48 -10.98 5.21
C CYS A 73 -6.36 -10.56 6.38
N PHE A 74 -6.24 -11.24 7.52
CA PHE A 74 -6.97 -10.92 8.74
C PHE A 74 -6.70 -9.48 9.20
N TYR A 75 -5.43 -9.05 9.21
CA TYR A 75 -5.11 -7.68 9.60
C TYR A 75 -5.63 -6.65 8.61
N LEU A 76 -5.67 -6.96 7.31
CA LEU A 76 -6.30 -6.10 6.30
C LEU A 76 -7.80 -5.98 6.54
N GLU A 77 -8.47 -7.08 6.94
CA GLU A 77 -9.89 -7.06 7.29
C GLU A 77 -10.16 -6.22 8.53
N VAL A 78 -9.36 -6.38 9.60
CA VAL A 78 -9.52 -5.58 10.83
C VAL A 78 -9.18 -4.10 10.62
N ALA A 79 -8.21 -3.79 9.75
CA ALA A 79 -7.79 -2.41 9.46
C ALA A 79 -8.74 -1.69 8.48
N TYR A 80 -9.76 -2.36 7.95
CA TYR A 80 -10.64 -1.77 6.95
C TYR A 80 -11.42 -0.58 7.51
N GLY A 81 -11.38 0.55 6.81
CA GLY A 81 -11.97 1.82 7.22
C GLY A 81 -11.13 2.65 8.19
N TYR A 82 -9.86 2.29 8.47
CA TYR A 82 -9.08 2.96 9.53
C TYR A 82 -8.89 4.48 9.32
N ASN A 83 -8.89 4.97 8.08
CA ASN A 83 -8.76 6.40 7.76
C ASN A 83 -10.11 7.06 7.48
N ASP A 84 -11.20 6.29 7.56
CA ASP A 84 -12.54 6.86 7.48
C ASP A 84 -12.89 7.54 8.79
N ASP A 85 -12.77 8.86 8.79
CA ASP A 85 -13.35 9.66 9.86
C ASP A 85 -14.88 9.67 9.77
N PHE A 86 -15.49 9.44 8.61
CA PHE A 86 -16.94 9.59 8.33
C PHE A 86 -17.77 8.33 8.63
N LEU A 87 -17.25 7.12 8.41
CA LEU A 87 -17.91 5.87 8.85
C LEU A 87 -18.19 5.88 10.36
N PHE A 88 -17.40 6.64 11.13
CA PHE A 88 -17.48 6.70 12.59
C PHE A 88 -17.71 8.11 13.16
N ARG A 89 -17.71 9.17 12.34
CA ARG A 89 -18.16 10.52 12.72
C ARG A 89 -19.48 10.84 12.03
N ARG A 90 -20.44 11.21 12.87
CA ARG A 90 -21.81 11.60 12.55
C ARG A 90 -21.96 12.32 11.20
N PRO A 91 -22.88 11.87 10.33
CA PRO A 91 -23.59 12.81 9.48
C PRO A 91 -24.24 13.87 10.39
N LEU A 92 -23.98 15.15 10.12
CA LEU A 92 -24.56 16.26 10.87
C LEU A 92 -26.09 16.08 10.97
N GLY A 93 -26.62 15.91 12.18
CA GLY A 93 -28.06 15.83 12.44
C GLY A 93 -28.61 14.47 12.90
N ILE A 94 -27.80 13.40 12.97
CA ILE A 94 -28.25 12.09 13.48
C ILE A 94 -27.65 11.84 14.87
N ASN A 95 -28.51 11.68 15.88
CA ASN A 95 -28.12 11.28 17.23
C ASN A 95 -28.24 9.76 17.37
N TYR A 96 -27.11 9.07 17.38
CA TYR A 96 -27.04 7.66 17.77
C TYR A 96 -27.10 7.52 19.31
N PRO A 97 -27.58 6.38 19.82
CA PRO A 97 -27.41 6.01 21.23
C PRO A 97 -25.93 6.05 21.65
N ASP A 98 -25.66 6.38 22.92
CA ASP A 98 -24.28 6.51 23.44
C ASP A 98 -23.45 5.23 23.33
N GLU A 99 -24.10 4.06 23.39
CA GLU A 99 -23.45 2.74 23.28
C GLU A 99 -22.89 2.49 21.87
N GLU A 100 -23.66 2.80 20.83
CA GLU A 100 -23.23 2.66 19.44
C GLU A 100 -22.06 3.60 19.13
N ARG A 101 -22.07 4.82 19.70
CA ARG A 101 -20.94 5.75 19.57
C ARG A 101 -19.67 5.15 20.18
N ARG A 102 -19.75 4.62 21.41
CA ARG A 102 -18.57 4.02 22.07
C ARG A 102 -18.03 2.83 21.29
N LEU A 103 -18.91 1.98 20.77
CA LEU A 103 -18.50 0.84 19.94
C LEU A 103 -17.79 1.30 18.65
N ALA A 104 -18.31 2.34 17.99
CA ALA A 104 -17.67 2.94 16.81
C ALA A 104 -16.28 3.51 17.12
N GLU A 105 -16.15 4.25 18.24
CA GLU A 105 -14.87 4.81 18.69
C GLU A 105 -13.84 3.71 18.99
N GLU A 106 -14.23 2.66 19.72
CA GLU A 106 -13.37 1.50 20.01
C GLU A 106 -12.97 0.75 18.73
N THR A 107 -13.93 0.51 17.83
CA THR A 107 -13.67 -0.15 16.53
C THR A 107 -12.62 0.63 15.73
N GLN A 108 -12.73 1.95 15.70
CA GLN A 108 -11.79 2.79 14.97
C GLN A 108 -10.38 2.77 15.60
N ILE A 109 -10.27 2.69 16.94
CA ILE A 109 -8.98 2.52 17.62
C ILE A 109 -8.36 1.17 17.25
N ILE A 110 -9.15 0.10 17.23
CA ILE A 110 -8.71 -1.25 16.87
C ILE A 110 -8.25 -1.30 15.41
N ALA A 111 -9.02 -0.73 14.47
CA ALA A 111 -8.67 -0.66 13.06
C ALA A 111 -7.36 0.09 12.84
N ARG A 112 -7.18 1.25 13.47
CA ARG A 112 -5.93 2.03 13.43
C ARG A 112 -4.75 1.25 14.03
N LYS A 113 -4.97 0.44 15.06
CA LYS A 113 -3.93 -0.43 15.62
C LYS A 113 -3.52 -1.51 14.63
N ALA A 114 -4.47 -2.19 14.00
CA ALA A 114 -4.19 -3.19 12.97
C ALA A 114 -3.42 -2.58 11.80
N TRP A 115 -3.83 -1.40 11.33
CA TRP A 115 -3.14 -0.64 10.28
C TRP A 115 -1.68 -0.32 10.65
N ALA A 116 -1.45 0.20 11.85
CA ALA A 116 -0.10 0.53 12.33
C ALA A 116 0.83 -0.69 12.32
N ILE A 117 0.29 -1.86 12.67
CA ILE A 117 1.03 -3.13 12.65
C ILE A 117 1.31 -3.58 11.23
N LEU A 118 0.33 -3.56 10.32
CA LEU A 118 0.54 -3.85 8.90
C LEU A 118 1.65 -2.99 8.30
N CYS A 119 1.63 -1.68 8.60
CA CYS A 119 2.67 -0.77 8.15
C CYS A 119 4.06 -1.24 8.60
N GLN A 120 4.23 -1.62 9.86
CA GLN A 120 5.55 -1.99 10.38
C GLN A 120 5.99 -3.41 10.00
N LYS A 121 5.06 -4.36 9.96
CA LYS A 121 5.37 -5.79 9.83
C LYS A 121 5.29 -6.29 8.38
N PHE A 122 4.46 -5.67 7.54
CA PHE A 122 4.17 -6.13 6.18
C PHE A 122 4.58 -5.11 5.09
N PHE A 123 4.09 -3.86 5.16
CA PHE A 123 4.34 -2.85 4.12
C PHE A 123 5.75 -2.25 4.16
N LYS A 124 6.38 -2.20 5.33
CA LYS A 124 7.76 -1.75 5.45
C LYS A 124 8.69 -2.75 4.76
N GLU A 125 9.36 -2.27 3.71
CA GLU A 125 10.41 -3.03 3.06
C GLU A 125 11.50 -3.39 4.08
N SER A 126 11.81 -4.68 4.15
CA SER A 126 12.79 -5.26 5.05
C SER A 126 13.22 -6.61 4.51
N ASP A 127 14.32 -7.14 5.06
CA ASP A 127 14.78 -8.51 4.76
C ASP A 127 13.86 -9.60 5.34
N ASN A 128 12.71 -9.21 5.91
CA ASN A 128 11.71 -10.16 6.39
C ASN A 128 11.08 -10.90 5.20
N PRO A 129 11.09 -12.25 5.17
CA PRO A 129 10.43 -13.02 4.12
C PRO A 129 8.91 -12.76 4.05
N GLU A 130 8.30 -12.24 5.12
CA GLU A 130 6.88 -11.90 5.15
C GLU A 130 6.58 -10.45 4.74
N CYS A 131 7.53 -9.72 4.13
CA CYS A 131 7.24 -8.39 3.61
C CYS A 131 6.42 -8.47 2.31
N TRP A 132 5.72 -7.38 1.99
CA TRP A 132 4.82 -7.30 0.83
C TRP A 132 5.51 -7.66 -0.49
N ARG A 133 6.78 -7.27 -0.69
CA ARG A 133 7.51 -7.50 -1.93
C ARG A 133 7.72 -8.99 -2.23
N THR A 134 7.82 -9.82 -1.21
CA THR A 134 7.95 -11.29 -1.33
C THR A 134 6.60 -11.95 -1.55
N LEU A 135 5.53 -11.39 -1.00
CA LEU A 135 4.21 -12.03 -0.93
C LEU A 135 3.19 -11.51 -1.95
N ILE A 136 3.48 -10.42 -2.66
CA ILE A 136 2.53 -9.78 -3.59
C ILE A 136 2.16 -10.68 -4.79
N ASP A 137 2.98 -11.67 -5.12
CA ASP A 137 2.65 -12.64 -6.17
C ASP A 137 1.61 -13.67 -5.72
N GLU A 138 1.44 -13.88 -4.41
CA GLU A 138 0.43 -14.80 -3.89
C GLU A 138 -0.98 -14.24 -4.18
N PRO A 139 -1.84 -14.96 -4.93
CA PRO A 139 -3.14 -14.44 -5.36
C PRO A 139 -4.01 -13.92 -4.22
N ILE A 140 -4.05 -14.65 -3.10
CA ILE A 140 -4.82 -14.28 -1.92
C ILE A 140 -4.36 -12.95 -1.31
N ILE A 141 -3.06 -12.68 -1.30
CA ILE A 141 -2.48 -11.44 -0.78
C ILE A 141 -2.76 -10.29 -1.75
N PHE A 142 -2.49 -10.52 -3.04
CA PHE A 142 -2.74 -9.54 -4.09
C PHE A 142 -4.21 -9.09 -4.08
N ASP A 143 -5.14 -10.04 -4.18
CA ASP A 143 -6.57 -9.75 -4.23
C ASP A 143 -7.04 -9.02 -2.97
N ARG A 144 -6.48 -9.38 -1.80
CA ARG A 144 -6.81 -8.70 -0.55
C ARG A 144 -6.29 -7.28 -0.47
N ILE A 145 -5.08 -7.01 -0.98
CA ILE A 145 -4.53 -5.65 -1.08
C ILE A 145 -5.37 -4.82 -2.05
N ILE A 146 -5.75 -5.37 -3.20
CA ILE A 146 -6.60 -4.69 -4.18
C ILE A 146 -7.98 -4.38 -3.58
N TRP A 147 -8.59 -5.33 -2.87
CA TRP A 147 -9.85 -5.12 -2.15
C TRP A 147 -9.72 -4.03 -1.07
N PHE A 148 -8.61 -4.02 -0.33
CA PHE A 148 -8.40 -3.04 0.73
C PHE A 148 -8.29 -1.62 0.16
N PHE A 149 -7.42 -1.42 -0.84
CA PHE A 149 -7.17 -0.10 -1.41
C PHE A 149 -8.15 0.32 -2.53
N SER A 150 -9.19 -0.47 -2.81
CA SER A 150 -10.29 -0.01 -3.66
C SER A 150 -11.13 1.08 -3.00
N GLU A 151 -11.12 1.15 -1.67
CA GLU A 151 -11.82 2.17 -0.91
C GLU A 151 -10.89 3.33 -0.50
N THR A 152 -11.36 4.56 -0.73
CA THR A 152 -10.61 5.78 -0.34
C THR A 152 -10.42 5.90 1.17
N ALA A 153 -11.36 5.34 1.94
CA ALA A 153 -11.31 5.15 3.40
C ALA A 153 -10.08 4.38 3.91
N ASN A 154 -9.38 3.68 3.02
CA ASN A 154 -8.21 2.87 3.32
C ASN A 154 -6.91 3.46 2.77
N ILE A 155 -6.97 4.58 2.03
CA ILE A 155 -5.79 5.24 1.48
C ILE A 155 -5.29 6.27 2.49
N PRO A 156 -4.00 6.24 2.90
CA PRO A 156 -3.44 7.21 3.84
C PRO A 156 -3.46 8.63 3.26
N ARG A 157 -3.56 9.64 4.14
CA ARG A 157 -3.52 11.05 3.71
C ARG A 157 -2.13 11.40 3.22
N HIS A 158 -2.03 11.99 2.03
CA HIS A 158 -0.75 12.29 1.37
C HIS A 158 0.20 13.21 2.18
N ASN A 159 -0.33 14.12 3.01
CA ASN A 159 0.45 15.03 3.86
C ASN A 159 0.53 14.55 5.33
N SER A 160 0.35 13.26 5.59
CA SER A 160 0.42 12.75 6.96
C SER A 160 1.84 12.76 7.50
N GLU A 161 2.03 13.34 8.69
CA GLU A 161 3.27 13.23 9.47
C GLU A 161 3.34 11.92 10.27
N ASN A 162 2.29 11.11 10.25
CA ASN A 162 2.27 9.82 10.94
C ASN A 162 3.27 8.85 10.28
N HIS A 163 4.20 8.32 11.07
CA HIS A 163 5.22 7.40 10.61
C HIS A 163 4.66 6.17 9.86
N HIS A 164 3.51 5.64 10.27
CA HIS A 164 2.87 4.50 9.61
C HIS A 164 2.32 4.88 8.24
N ASP A 165 1.71 6.06 8.12
CA ASP A 165 1.19 6.54 6.84
C ASP A 165 2.32 6.83 5.86
N ILE A 166 3.47 7.34 6.31
CA ILE A 166 4.66 7.52 5.47
C ILE A 166 5.11 6.18 4.87
N ILE A 167 5.12 5.11 5.67
CA ILE A 167 5.46 3.76 5.17
C ILE A 167 4.44 3.31 4.11
N ALA A 168 3.15 3.46 4.39
CA ALA A 168 2.09 3.05 3.48
C ALA A 168 2.09 3.86 2.18
N LEU A 169 2.34 5.18 2.23
CA LEU A 169 2.47 6.03 1.05
C LEU A 169 3.62 5.58 0.15
N LYS A 170 4.77 5.23 0.75
CA LYS A 170 5.91 4.65 0.01
C LYS A 170 5.52 3.32 -0.63
N PHE A 171 4.91 2.42 0.15
CA PHE A 171 4.43 1.12 -0.33
C PHE A 171 3.45 1.26 -1.51
N LEU A 172 2.46 2.16 -1.43
CA LEU A 172 1.47 2.35 -2.49
C LEU A 172 2.08 2.92 -3.77
N ALA A 173 3.03 3.84 -3.65
CA ALA A 173 3.77 4.35 -4.79
C ALA A 173 4.57 3.23 -5.48
N GLU A 174 5.30 2.42 -4.70
CA GLU A 174 6.09 1.30 -5.22
C GLU A 174 5.21 0.21 -5.83
N LEU A 175 4.16 -0.22 -5.13
CA LEU A 175 3.19 -1.20 -5.64
C LEU A 175 2.59 -0.75 -6.96
N SER A 176 2.18 0.53 -7.06
CA SER A 176 1.65 1.09 -8.29
C SER A 176 2.68 1.03 -9.42
N THR A 177 3.95 1.40 -9.16
CA THR A 177 5.00 1.35 -10.19
C THR A 177 5.25 -0.02 -10.75
N LEU A 178 5.09 -1.09 -9.95
CA LEU A 178 5.32 -2.45 -10.42
C LEU A 178 4.44 -2.79 -11.64
N THR A 179 3.22 -2.22 -11.71
CA THR A 179 2.22 -2.45 -12.79
C THR A 179 2.69 -2.07 -14.19
N TRP A 180 3.73 -1.24 -14.26
CA TRP A 180 4.40 -0.86 -15.49
C TRP A 180 5.80 -1.45 -15.58
N GLU A 181 6.58 -1.51 -14.48
CA GLU A 181 7.97 -2.03 -14.56
C GLU A 181 8.07 -3.51 -14.96
N GLY A 182 7.01 -4.29 -14.81
CA GLY A 182 7.00 -5.67 -15.26
C GLY A 182 7.90 -6.61 -14.44
N ARG A 183 8.52 -6.10 -13.36
CA ARG A 183 9.40 -6.85 -12.46
C ARG A 183 8.57 -7.48 -11.35
N TRP A 184 7.92 -8.58 -11.69
CA TRP A 184 7.03 -9.34 -10.83
C TRP A 184 7.77 -10.51 -10.20
N GLY A 185 8.25 -10.33 -8.97
CA GLY A 185 8.93 -11.37 -8.18
C GLY A 185 9.68 -12.40 -9.02
N THR A 186 9.41 -13.69 -8.80
CA THR A 186 9.99 -14.79 -9.60
C THR A 186 9.00 -15.40 -10.60
N ARG A 187 7.73 -14.97 -10.62
CA ARG A 187 6.65 -15.62 -11.38
C ARG A 187 6.13 -14.73 -12.52
N THR A 188 6.30 -15.20 -13.75
CA THR A 188 5.89 -14.55 -15.00
C THR A 188 4.38 -14.38 -15.17
N GLU A 189 3.56 -15.15 -14.45
CA GLU A 189 2.09 -15.15 -14.55
C GLU A 189 1.41 -13.94 -13.88
N SER A 190 2.14 -13.18 -13.05
CA SER A 190 1.58 -12.02 -12.35
C SER A 190 1.27 -10.84 -13.29
N LYS A 191 1.94 -10.72 -14.44
CA LYS A 191 1.89 -9.53 -15.30
C LYS A 191 0.47 -9.12 -15.77
N PRO A 192 -0.37 -10.02 -16.32
CA PRO A 192 -1.71 -9.65 -16.77
C PRO A 192 -2.62 -9.22 -15.60
N ARG A 193 -2.45 -9.85 -14.43
CA ARG A 193 -3.25 -9.57 -13.23
C ARG A 193 -3.03 -8.15 -12.73
N PHE A 194 -1.79 -7.68 -12.68
CA PHE A 194 -1.49 -6.30 -12.29
C PHE A 194 -1.88 -5.29 -13.37
N ALA A 195 -1.66 -5.61 -14.66
CA ALA A 195 -2.07 -4.75 -15.77
C ALA A 195 -3.58 -4.48 -15.73
N ALA A 196 -4.39 -5.51 -15.45
CA ALA A 196 -5.85 -5.40 -15.31
C ALA A 196 -6.30 -4.50 -14.14
N LYS A 197 -5.40 -4.15 -13.20
CA LYS A 197 -5.68 -3.28 -12.05
C LYS A 197 -5.11 -1.88 -12.19
N ARG A 198 -4.48 -1.52 -13.32
CA ARG A 198 -3.92 -0.18 -13.56
C ARG A 198 -4.93 0.97 -13.35
N PRO A 199 -6.21 0.87 -13.78
CA PRO A 199 -7.22 1.88 -13.43
C PRO A 199 -7.31 2.18 -11.93
N LEU A 200 -7.27 1.14 -11.09
CA LEU A 200 -7.26 1.32 -9.63
C LEU A 200 -5.96 1.97 -9.15
N PHE A 201 -4.81 1.55 -9.67
CA PHE A 201 -3.54 2.15 -9.29
C PHE A 201 -3.44 3.62 -9.68
N ILE A 202 -4.06 4.03 -10.79
CA ILE A 202 -4.17 5.45 -11.15
C ILE A 202 -4.98 6.24 -10.11
N LYS A 203 -6.11 5.68 -9.62
CA LYS A 203 -6.89 6.27 -8.52
C LYS A 203 -6.08 6.37 -7.23
N ILE A 204 -5.33 5.33 -6.89
CA ILE A 204 -4.44 5.32 -5.72
C ILE A 204 -3.37 6.41 -5.87
N LEU A 205 -2.72 6.51 -7.04
CA LEU A 205 -1.71 7.52 -7.32
C LEU A 205 -2.27 8.96 -7.22
N ASP A 206 -3.50 9.21 -7.67
CA ASP A 206 -4.17 10.50 -7.47
C ASP A 206 -4.42 10.81 -6.00
N ALA A 207 -4.93 9.82 -5.25
CA ALA A 207 -5.24 9.98 -3.83
C ALA A 207 -3.97 10.28 -3.00
N ILE A 208 -2.83 9.66 -3.33
CA ILE A 208 -1.54 9.92 -2.68
C ILE A 208 -0.74 11.07 -3.33
N LYS A 209 -1.32 11.78 -4.32
CA LYS A 209 -0.71 12.90 -5.06
C LYS A 209 0.59 12.57 -5.80
N ARG A 210 0.70 11.35 -6.31
CA ARG A 210 1.86 10.80 -7.05
C ARG A 210 1.59 10.45 -8.52
N LEU A 211 0.65 11.16 -9.16
CA LEU A 211 0.41 11.00 -10.60
C LEU A 211 1.62 11.36 -11.49
N ASP A 212 2.62 12.05 -10.95
CA ASP A 212 3.90 12.32 -11.60
C ASP A 212 4.59 11.02 -12.10
N ILE A 213 4.37 9.91 -11.39
CA ILE A 213 4.91 8.59 -11.74
C ILE A 213 4.49 8.14 -13.15
N LEU A 214 3.26 8.45 -13.57
CA LEU A 214 2.75 8.03 -14.89
C LEU A 214 3.57 8.61 -16.04
N ARG A 215 4.24 9.76 -15.84
CA ARG A 215 5.12 10.37 -16.85
C ARG A 215 6.31 9.48 -17.20
N LYS A 216 6.78 8.63 -16.30
CA LYS A 216 7.85 7.66 -16.57
C LYS A 216 7.40 6.57 -17.54
N TYR A 217 6.11 6.22 -17.50
CA TYR A 217 5.53 5.09 -18.24
C TYR A 217 4.57 5.53 -19.35
N TRP A 218 4.69 6.79 -19.82
CA TRP A 218 3.77 7.37 -20.81
C TRP A 218 3.60 6.52 -22.08
N HIS A 219 4.66 5.81 -22.49
CA HIS A 219 4.70 4.93 -23.66
C HIS A 219 4.03 3.56 -23.44
N GLU A 220 3.72 3.21 -22.20
CA GLU A 220 3.07 1.95 -21.81
C GLU A 220 1.61 2.12 -21.38
N LEU A 221 1.09 3.36 -21.41
CA LEU A 221 -0.28 3.66 -21.04
C LEU A 221 -1.24 3.12 -22.11
N SER A 222 -2.16 2.29 -21.67
CA SER A 222 -3.26 1.79 -22.51
C SER A 222 -4.36 2.85 -22.66
N LEU A 223 -5.31 2.59 -23.57
CA LEU A 223 -6.49 3.44 -23.70
C LEU A 223 -7.30 3.49 -22.39
N ASP A 224 -7.46 2.35 -21.71
CA ASP A 224 -8.19 2.25 -20.45
C ASP A 224 -7.52 3.06 -19.32
N ASP A 225 -6.19 3.13 -19.31
CA ASP A 225 -5.43 3.97 -18.38
C ASP A 225 -5.73 5.46 -18.61
N LEU A 226 -5.77 5.89 -19.87
CA LEU A 226 -6.08 7.27 -20.24
C LEU A 226 -7.53 7.65 -19.93
N VAL A 227 -8.48 6.74 -20.19
CA VAL A 227 -9.90 6.93 -19.84
C VAL A 227 -10.05 7.06 -18.32
N SER A 228 -9.43 6.17 -17.55
CA SER A 228 -9.48 6.22 -16.08
C SER A 228 -8.91 7.52 -15.52
N LEU A 229 -7.80 8.02 -16.09
CA LEU A 229 -7.21 9.29 -15.70
C LEU A 229 -8.08 10.49 -16.09
N GLU A 230 -8.77 10.43 -17.23
CA GLU A 230 -9.69 11.47 -17.69
C GLU A 230 -10.96 11.53 -16.85
N GLU A 231 -11.54 10.38 -16.48
CA GLU A 231 -12.67 10.31 -15.54
C GLU A 231 -12.34 10.95 -14.19
N LEU A 232 -11.16 10.65 -13.64
CA LEU A 232 -10.64 11.29 -12.44
C LEU A 232 -10.44 12.80 -12.63
N ALA A 233 -9.83 13.19 -13.74
CA ALA A 233 -9.55 14.59 -14.05
C ALA A 233 -10.82 15.45 -14.13
N LEU A 234 -11.91 14.87 -14.64
CA LEU A 234 -13.19 15.55 -14.82
C LEU A 234 -14.12 15.40 -13.61
N GLU A 235 -13.66 14.76 -12.52
CA GLU A 235 -14.44 14.51 -11.30
C GLU A 235 -15.83 13.90 -11.61
N ASN A 236 -15.85 12.87 -12.45
CA ASN A 236 -17.09 12.21 -12.91
C ASN A 236 -18.10 13.17 -13.57
N GLY A 237 -17.62 14.15 -14.33
CA GLY A 237 -18.43 15.08 -15.12
C GLY A 237 -18.77 16.40 -14.42
N TYR A 238 -18.16 16.67 -13.25
CA TYR A 238 -18.25 17.99 -12.62
C TYR A 238 -17.60 19.08 -13.50
N TYR A 239 -16.48 18.76 -14.16
CA TYR A 239 -15.86 19.65 -15.15
C TYR A 239 -16.24 19.24 -16.57
N ALA A 240 -16.46 20.23 -17.45
CA ALA A 240 -16.82 19.98 -18.84
C ALA A 240 -15.60 19.62 -19.71
N THR A 241 -14.40 20.12 -19.35
CA THR A 241 -13.16 19.88 -20.11
C THR A 241 -11.93 19.74 -19.21
N LEU A 242 -10.90 19.05 -19.70
CA LEU A 242 -9.62 18.95 -19.02
C LEU A 242 -8.96 20.32 -18.82
N ALA A 243 -9.10 21.25 -19.77
CA ALA A 243 -8.55 22.59 -19.67
C ALA A 243 -9.19 23.38 -18.52
N GLN A 244 -10.52 23.29 -18.39
CA GLN A 244 -11.24 23.89 -17.27
C GLN A 244 -10.78 23.29 -15.94
N ALA A 245 -10.77 21.96 -15.82
CA ALA A 245 -10.34 21.25 -14.61
C ALA A 245 -8.90 21.61 -14.21
N ALA A 246 -7.98 21.66 -15.17
CA ALA A 246 -6.58 22.02 -14.93
C ALA A 246 -6.42 23.47 -14.45
N THR A 247 -7.20 24.40 -15.02
CA THR A 247 -7.23 25.82 -14.61
C THR A 247 -7.72 25.97 -13.16
N LEU A 248 -8.64 25.10 -12.74
CA LEU A 248 -9.18 25.05 -11.37
C LEU A 248 -8.30 24.24 -10.40
N GLY A 249 -7.13 23.75 -10.85
CA GLY A 249 -6.14 23.12 -9.98
C GLY A 249 -6.19 21.59 -9.93
N SER A 250 -6.97 20.92 -10.78
CA SER A 250 -6.99 19.44 -10.84
C SER A 250 -5.63 18.90 -11.33
N GLN A 251 -4.90 18.22 -10.43
CA GLN A 251 -3.63 17.57 -10.75
C GLN A 251 -3.82 16.44 -11.78
N ALA A 252 -4.93 15.69 -11.69
CA ALA A 252 -5.27 14.66 -12.66
C ALA A 252 -5.46 15.25 -14.06
N ALA A 253 -6.16 16.40 -14.18
CA ALA A 253 -6.32 17.08 -15.46
C ALA A 253 -5.00 17.60 -16.04
N GLN A 254 -4.17 18.24 -15.20
CA GLN A 254 -2.83 18.67 -15.62
C GLN A 254 -1.98 17.50 -16.10
N THR A 255 -2.04 16.36 -15.41
CA THR A 255 -1.30 15.16 -15.78
C THR A 255 -1.84 14.56 -17.09
N ALA A 256 -3.16 14.47 -17.25
CA ALA A 256 -3.79 13.95 -18.47
C ALA A 256 -3.39 14.77 -19.70
N ILE A 257 -3.41 16.09 -19.62
CA ILE A 257 -3.00 16.99 -20.71
C ILE A 257 -1.55 16.73 -21.10
N VAL A 258 -0.64 16.66 -20.12
CA VAL A 258 0.79 16.42 -20.37
C VAL A 258 1.00 15.05 -21.01
N LEU A 259 0.36 14.00 -20.49
CA LEU A 259 0.52 12.64 -21.05
C LEU A 259 -0.04 12.53 -22.48
N LYS A 260 -1.22 13.11 -22.76
CA LYS A 260 -1.77 13.16 -24.12
C LYS A 260 -0.81 13.86 -25.10
N ALA A 261 -0.18 14.95 -24.68
CA ALA A 261 0.81 15.65 -25.49
C ALA A 261 2.09 14.81 -25.71
N MET A 262 2.58 14.12 -24.68
CA MET A 262 3.75 13.23 -24.78
C MET A 262 3.49 12.06 -25.73
N ILE A 263 2.32 11.43 -25.63
CA ILE A 263 1.91 10.33 -26.51
C ILE A 263 1.83 10.79 -27.96
N ALA A 264 1.16 11.92 -28.23
CA ALA A 264 1.03 12.47 -29.58
C ALA A 264 2.39 12.83 -30.22
N GLU A 265 3.31 13.39 -29.43
CA GLU A 265 4.67 13.70 -29.89
C GLU A 265 5.48 12.42 -30.14
N GLY A 266 5.32 11.39 -29.31
CA GLY A 266 5.90 10.06 -29.53
C GLY A 266 5.46 9.44 -30.85
N ASP A 267 4.16 9.43 -31.12
CA ASP A 267 3.58 8.93 -32.37
C ASP A 267 4.08 9.72 -33.58
N ARG A 268 4.19 11.05 -33.45
CA ARG A 268 4.71 11.92 -34.51
C ARG A 268 6.16 11.58 -34.85
N ARG A 269 7.02 11.36 -33.85
CA ARG A 269 8.42 10.98 -34.06
C ARG A 269 8.56 9.63 -34.72
N LYS A 270 7.77 8.64 -34.28
CA LYS A 270 7.77 7.30 -34.89
C LYS A 270 7.43 7.34 -36.38
N LYS A 271 6.42 8.13 -36.76
CA LYS A 271 6.06 8.32 -38.17
C LYS A 271 7.16 8.98 -39.00
N ILE A 272 7.95 9.87 -38.40
CA ILE A 272 9.10 10.49 -39.07
C ILE A 272 10.20 9.44 -39.29
N GLU A 273 10.53 8.66 -38.25
CA GLU A 273 11.54 7.60 -38.34
C GLU A 273 11.16 6.52 -39.37
N GLU A 274 9.89 6.10 -39.41
CA GLU A 274 9.37 5.16 -40.41
C GLU A 274 9.49 5.73 -41.83
N ALA A 275 9.12 7.00 -42.04
CA ALA A 275 9.25 7.65 -43.34
C ALA A 275 10.71 7.83 -43.78
N GLU A 276 11.61 8.15 -42.85
CA GLU A 276 13.06 8.25 -43.13
C GLU A 276 13.65 6.89 -43.52
N ALA A 277 13.23 5.81 -42.86
CA ALA A 277 13.64 4.45 -43.20
C ALA A 277 13.16 4.04 -44.60
N GLU A 278 11.91 4.36 -44.96
CA GLU A 278 11.37 4.11 -46.31
C GLU A 278 12.12 4.90 -47.39
N ILE A 279 12.46 6.17 -47.13
CA ILE A 279 13.23 7.00 -48.05
C ILE A 279 14.62 6.39 -48.27
N GLU A 280 15.27 5.92 -47.21
CA GLU A 280 16.59 5.30 -47.29
C GLU A 280 16.55 3.97 -48.05
N GLU A 281 15.55 3.12 -47.80
CA GLU A 281 15.36 1.88 -48.56
C GLU A 281 15.09 2.17 -50.05
N ALA A 282 14.29 3.18 -50.36
CA ALA A 282 14.03 3.61 -51.73
C ALA A 282 15.29 4.13 -52.43
N ARG A 283 16.15 4.89 -51.73
CA ARG A 283 17.46 5.36 -52.25
C ARG A 283 18.38 4.19 -52.56
N GLN A 284 18.51 3.22 -51.65
CA GLN A 284 19.34 2.03 -51.86
C GLN A 284 18.87 1.21 -53.06
N LYS A 285 17.55 1.06 -53.25
CA LYS A 285 16.98 0.41 -54.44
C LYS A 285 17.32 1.18 -55.72
N LEU A 286 17.18 2.50 -55.73
CA LEU A 286 17.53 3.33 -56.89
C LEU A 286 19.02 3.24 -57.25
N GLU A 287 19.91 3.28 -56.26
CA GLU A 287 21.35 3.11 -56.48
C GLU A 287 21.70 1.71 -57.02
N SER A 288 21.01 0.67 -56.55
CA SER A 288 21.20 -0.69 -57.06
C SER A 288 20.73 -0.89 -58.50
N LEU A 289 19.74 -0.12 -58.95
CA LEU A 289 19.22 -0.14 -60.32
C LEU A 289 20.02 0.74 -61.28
N SER A 290 20.87 1.63 -60.74
CA SER A 290 21.71 2.56 -61.50
C SER A 290 23.14 2.01 -61.75
N LYS A 291 23.41 0.77 -61.33
CA LYS A 291 24.65 0.01 -61.59
C LYS A 291 24.39 -1.11 -62.60
#